data_AF-A0A7Z7N9F7-F1
#
_entry.id   AF-A0A7Z7N9F7-F1
#
_cell.length_a   1.000
_cell.length_b   1.000
_cell.length_c   1.000
_cell.angle_alpha   90.00
_cell.angle_beta   90.00
_cell.angle_gamma   90.00
#
_symmetry.space_group_name_H-M   'P 1'
#
loop_
_entity.id
_entity.type
_entity.pdbx_description
1 polymer ?
#
loop_
_entity_poly.entity_id
_entity_poly.type
_entity_poly.pdbx_seq_one_letter_code
_entity_poly.pdbx_strand_id
1 'polypeptide(L)'
;MQSDHGTAELRVSGDGLRIQAGWCESVASTLAGNRAPIGVGSTWLESAAAVNLSSTEISAAAIRCTVRVQATATKLAAAATSYAATEAGSAAQFRGLNGPKAC
;
A
#
# COMPACT_ATOMS: atom_id res chain seq x y z
N MET A 1 23.63 5.53 -25.00
CA MET A 1 22.65 4.89 -24.09
C MET A 1 21.35 5.64 -24.27
N GLN A 2 20.47 5.16 -25.15
CA GLN A 2 19.20 5.78 -25.48
C GLN A 2 18.16 5.22 -24.51
N SER A 3 17.62 6.08 -23.64
CA SER A 3 16.50 5.71 -22.77
C SER A 3 15.25 5.61 -23.63
N ASP A 4 14.88 4.39 -24.00
CA ASP A 4 13.59 4.09 -24.59
C ASP A 4 12.53 4.30 -23.50
N HIS A 5 11.93 5.50 -23.47
CA HIS A 5 10.65 5.73 -22.80
C HIS A 5 9.52 5.27 -23.74
N GLY A 6 9.63 4.02 -24.22
CA GLY A 6 8.45 3.28 -24.60
C GLY A 6 7.52 3.26 -23.40
N THR A 7 6.27 3.67 -23.62
CA THR A 7 5.17 3.42 -22.70
C THR A 7 5.12 1.92 -22.46
N ALA A 8 5.92 1.42 -21.51
CA ALA A 8 5.72 0.15 -20.89
C ALA A 8 4.37 0.30 -20.21
N GLU A 9 3.32 -0.02 -20.96
CA GLU A 9 1.97 -0.20 -20.45
C GLU A 9 2.14 -1.02 -19.19
N LEU A 10 1.97 -0.37 -18.04
CA LEU A 10 2.17 -0.98 -16.75
C LEU A 10 1.16 -2.12 -16.73
N ARG A 11 1.60 -3.34 -17.02
CA ARG A 11 0.71 -4.52 -17.03
C ARG A 11 0.32 -4.77 -15.58
N VAL A 12 -0.66 -4.03 -15.11
CA VAL A 12 -1.24 -4.14 -13.78
C VAL A 12 -2.02 -5.44 -13.75
N SER A 13 -1.41 -6.49 -13.20
CA SER A 13 -2.12 -7.74 -12.92
C SER A 13 -2.72 -7.71 -11.52
N GLY A 14 -3.86 -8.37 -11.33
CA GLY A 14 -4.48 -8.51 -10.01
C GLY A 14 -3.51 -9.14 -8.99
N ASP A 15 -2.69 -10.09 -9.41
CA ASP A 15 -1.68 -10.72 -8.55
C ASP A 15 -0.55 -9.76 -8.16
N GLY A 16 -0.07 -8.92 -9.10
CA GLY A 16 0.92 -7.88 -8.80
C GLY A 16 0.41 -6.86 -7.79
N LEU A 17 -0.87 -6.46 -7.90
CA LEU A 17 -1.52 -5.58 -6.93
C LEU A 17 -1.64 -6.20 -5.54
N ARG A 18 -1.97 -7.50 -5.44
CA ARG A 18 -2.04 -8.21 -4.16
C ARG A 18 -0.68 -8.35 -3.50
N ILE A 19 0.36 -8.68 -4.26
CA ILE A 19 1.74 -8.76 -3.77
C ILE A 19 2.16 -7.40 -3.21
N GLN A 20 1.90 -6.31 -3.95
CA GLN A 20 2.24 -4.97 -3.50
C GLN A 20 1.44 -4.54 -2.26
N ALA A 21 0.15 -4.91 -2.17
CA ALA A 21 -0.66 -4.68 -0.98
C ALA A 21 -0.07 -5.39 0.25
N GLY A 22 0.29 -6.66 0.14
CA GLY A 22 0.93 -7.41 1.21
C GLY A 22 2.29 -6.85 1.62
N TRP A 23 3.08 -6.35 0.66
CA TRP A 23 4.31 -5.63 0.98
C TRP A 23 4.05 -4.36 1.79
N CYS A 24 3.06 -3.56 1.40
CA CYS A 24 2.64 -2.39 2.17
C CYS A 24 2.20 -2.77 3.59
N GLU A 25 1.41 -3.84 3.77
CA GLU A 25 1.02 -4.32 5.11
C GLU A 25 2.22 -4.73 5.97
N SER A 26 3.19 -5.44 5.39
CA SER A 26 4.43 -5.83 6.06
C SER A 26 5.26 -4.62 6.51
N VAL A 27 5.39 -3.61 5.64
CA VAL A 27 6.06 -2.35 5.97
C VAL A 27 5.32 -1.61 7.09
N ALA A 28 3.99 -1.54 7.02
CA ALA A 28 3.18 -0.90 8.05
C ALA A 28 3.33 -1.60 9.42
N SER A 29 3.33 -2.94 9.44
CA SER A 29 3.57 -3.75 10.63
C SER A 29 4.96 -3.52 11.22
N THR A 30 5.99 -3.53 10.36
CA THR A 30 7.38 -3.24 10.76
C THR A 30 7.50 -1.85 11.38
N LEU A 31 6.86 -0.84 10.77
CA LEU A 31 6.89 0.52 11.29
C LEU A 31 6.15 0.66 12.62
N ALA A 32 5.04 -0.07 12.79
CA ALA A 32 4.31 -0.13 14.05
C ALA A 32 5.09 -0.83 15.17
N GLY A 33 5.90 -1.85 14.85
CA GLY A 33 6.78 -2.55 15.78
C GLY A 33 7.99 -1.75 16.23
N ASN A 34 8.49 -0.83 15.39
CA ASN A 34 9.64 0.04 15.68
C ASN A 34 9.26 1.35 16.41
N ARG A 35 8.18 1.36 17.21
CA ARG A 35 7.79 2.55 17.98
C ARG A 35 8.91 2.93 18.96
N ALA A 36 9.27 4.21 18.96
CA ALA A 36 10.28 4.75 19.88
C ALA A 36 9.84 4.56 21.35
N PRO A 37 10.80 4.35 22.28
CA PRO A 37 10.49 4.30 23.71
C PRO A 37 9.81 5.59 24.17
N ILE A 38 8.80 5.46 25.03
CA ILE A 38 8.11 6.60 25.62
C ILE A 38 9.05 7.23 26.66
N GLY A 39 9.57 8.43 26.36
CA GLY A 39 10.20 9.37 27.28
C GLY A 39 11.22 8.79 28.27
N VAL A 40 12.47 8.62 27.86
CA VAL A 40 13.58 8.26 28.76
C VAL A 40 14.36 9.52 29.13
N GLY A 41 13.93 10.22 30.18
CA GLY A 41 14.75 11.27 30.78
C GLY A 41 13.97 12.29 31.61
N SER A 42 14.51 12.64 32.77
CA SER A 42 14.01 13.73 33.61
C SER A 42 14.02 15.04 32.83
N THR A 43 12.88 15.74 32.78
CA THR A 43 12.68 17.01 32.07
C THR A 43 13.47 18.21 32.63
N TRP A 44 14.25 18.00 33.70
CA TRP A 44 15.05 19.04 34.36
C TRP A 44 16.27 19.50 33.54
N LEU A 45 16.67 18.75 32.52
CA LEU A 45 17.72 19.14 31.57
C LEU A 45 17.07 19.61 30.26
N GLU A 46 17.43 20.80 29.77
CA GLU A 46 16.90 21.33 28.50
C GLU A 46 17.14 20.38 27.31
N SER A 47 18.29 19.70 27.29
CA SER A 47 18.58 18.68 26.27
C SER A 47 17.63 17.49 26.34
N ALA A 48 17.21 17.07 27.53
CA ALA A 48 16.23 15.99 27.69
C ALA A 48 14.83 16.44 27.24
N ALA A 49 14.47 17.70 27.48
CA ALA A 49 13.23 18.28 26.97
C ALA A 49 13.22 18.35 25.43
N ALA A 50 14.33 18.77 24.81
CA ALA A 50 14.47 18.80 23.35
C ALA A 50 14.38 17.39 22.73
N VAL A 51 15.06 16.39 23.33
CA VAL A 51 14.97 14.99 22.87
C VAL A 51 13.54 14.44 23.00
N ASN A 52 12.84 14.74 24.10
CA ASN A 52 11.45 14.33 24.27
C ASN A 52 10.54 14.97 23.20
N LEU A 53 10.69 16.26 22.91
CA LEU A 53 9.95 16.92 21.83
C LEU A 53 10.23 16.25 20.47
N SER A 54 11.49 16.07 20.09
CA SER A 54 11.82 15.38 18.83
C SER A 54 11.28 13.95 18.78
N SER A 55 11.31 13.20 19.89
CA SER A 55 10.72 11.86 19.97
C SER A 55 9.21 11.86 19.73
N THR A 56 8.49 12.86 20.24
CA THR A 56 7.05 13.02 19.98
C THR A 56 6.75 13.34 18.51
N GLU A 57 7.56 14.19 17.87
CA GLU A 57 7.43 14.52 16.45
C GLU A 57 7.70 13.31 15.56
N ILE A 58 8.76 12.55 15.85
CA ILE A 58 9.10 11.31 15.15
C ILE A 58 7.96 10.30 15.30
N SER A 59 7.40 10.15 16.50
CA SER A 59 6.27 9.25 16.75
C SER A 59 5.03 9.65 15.95
N ALA A 60 4.71 10.95 15.89
CA ALA A 60 3.60 11.46 15.10
C ALA A 60 3.81 11.24 13.60
N ALA A 61 5.03 11.45 13.10
CA ALA A 61 5.39 11.19 11.70
C ALA A 61 5.28 9.69 11.36
N ALA A 62 5.75 8.81 12.25
CA ALA A 62 5.66 7.35 12.09
C ALA A 62 4.19 6.91 11.98
N ILE A 63 3.31 7.39 12.86
CA ILE A 63 1.87 7.09 12.81
C ILE A 63 1.26 7.52 11.47
N ARG A 64 1.56 8.73 10.99
CA ARG A 64 1.06 9.22 9.70
C ARG A 64 1.55 8.35 8.54
N CYS A 65 2.80 7.89 8.59
CA CYS A 65 3.37 7.00 7.59
C CYS A 65 2.65 5.64 7.59
N THR A 66 2.49 5.01 8.75
CA THR A 66 1.76 3.73 8.87
C THR A 66 0.35 3.82 8.29
N VAL A 67 -0.40 4.87 8.64
CA VAL A 67 -1.77 5.09 8.12
C VAL A 67 -1.77 5.22 6.60
N ARG A 68 -0.83 5.99 6.02
CA ARG A 68 -0.74 6.14 4.56
C ARG A 68 -0.43 4.83 3.86
N VAL A 69 0.50 4.04 4.41
CA VAL A 69 0.89 2.75 3.83
C VAL A 69 -0.27 1.75 3.90
N GLN A 70 -1.00 1.70 5.03
CA GLN A 70 -2.21 0.88 5.15
C GLN A 70 -3.29 1.29 4.17
N ALA A 71 -3.56 2.59 4.02
CA ALA A 71 -4.53 3.08 3.05
C ALA A 71 -4.15 2.72 1.61
N THR A 72 -2.86 2.74 1.27
CA THR A 72 -2.36 2.29 -0.03
C THR A 72 -2.60 0.79 -0.22
N ALA A 73 -2.30 -0.04 0.79
CA ALA A 73 -2.56 -1.48 0.74
C ALA A 73 -4.05 -1.77 0.45
N THR A 74 -4.96 -1.10 1.17
CA THR A 74 -6.41 -1.24 0.96
C THR A 74 -6.81 -0.86 -0.46
N LYS A 75 -6.28 0.24 -1.01
CA LYS A 75 -6.58 0.68 -2.38
C LYS A 75 -6.08 -0.32 -3.42
N LEU A 76 -4.89 -0.88 -3.23
CA LEU A 76 -4.33 -1.89 -4.13
C LEU A 76 -5.13 -3.19 -4.09
N ALA A 77 -5.54 -3.65 -2.90
CA ALA A 77 -6.39 -4.83 -2.75
C ALA A 77 -7.79 -4.62 -3.38
N ALA A 78 -8.38 -3.44 -3.20
CA ALA A 78 -9.64 -3.06 -3.85
C ALA A 78 -9.50 -3.05 -5.37
N ALA A 79 -8.44 -2.45 -5.91
CA ALA A 79 -8.15 -2.45 -7.33
C ALA A 79 -7.99 -3.88 -7.88
N ALA A 80 -7.25 -4.74 -7.19
CA ALA A 80 -7.08 -6.15 -7.58
C ALA A 80 -8.42 -6.90 -7.67
N THR A 81 -9.32 -6.62 -6.73
CA THR A 81 -10.66 -7.21 -6.68
C THR A 81 -11.51 -6.72 -7.85
N SER A 82 -11.49 -5.41 -8.12
CA SER A 82 -12.22 -4.81 -9.24
C SER A 82 -11.74 -5.38 -10.58
N TYR A 83 -10.43 -5.48 -10.80
CA TYR A 83 -9.88 -6.09 -12.02
C TYR A 83 -10.36 -7.54 -12.18
N ALA A 84 -10.28 -8.36 -11.12
CA ALA A 84 -10.75 -9.74 -11.19
C ALA A 84 -12.24 -9.86 -11.55
N ALA A 85 -13.08 -8.98 -10.99
CA ALA A 85 -14.51 -8.93 -11.30
C ALA A 85 -14.77 -8.51 -12.76
N THR A 86 -14.02 -7.52 -13.27
CA THR A 86 -14.10 -7.09 -14.67
C THR A 86 -13.70 -8.20 -15.62
N GLU A 87 -12.59 -8.89 -15.36
CA GLU A 87 -12.15 -10.02 -16.20
C GLU A 87 -13.16 -11.16 -16.21
N ALA A 88 -13.74 -11.50 -15.04
CA ALA A 88 -14.78 -12.53 -14.96
C ALA A 88 -16.06 -12.14 -15.71
N GLY A 89 -16.48 -10.87 -15.59
CA GLY A 89 -17.64 -10.32 -16.30
C GLY A 89 -17.44 -10.32 -17.81
N SER A 90 -16.28 -9.86 -18.29
CA SER A 90 -15.90 -9.88 -19.70
C SER A 90 -15.86 -11.31 -20.25
N ALA A 91 -15.24 -12.24 -19.53
CA ALA A 91 -15.20 -13.65 -19.93
C ALA A 91 -16.61 -14.27 -20.02
N ALA A 92 -17.52 -13.92 -19.11
CA ALA A 92 -18.91 -14.35 -19.18
C ALA A 92 -19.64 -13.78 -20.41
N GLN A 93 -19.43 -12.51 -20.74
CA GLN A 93 -19.99 -11.88 -21.94
C GLN A 93 -19.47 -12.54 -23.22
N PHE A 94 -18.15 -12.77 -23.33
CA PHE A 94 -17.57 -13.46 -24.48
C PHE A 94 -18.10 -14.89 -24.65
N ARG A 95 -18.31 -15.64 -23.55
CA ARG A 95 -18.96 -16.95 -23.61
C ARG A 95 -20.41 -16.85 -24.10
N GLY A 96 -21.16 -15.83 -23.65
CA GLY A 96 -22.52 -15.58 -24.11
C GLY A 96 -22.60 -15.26 -25.61
N LEU A 97 -21.63 -14.52 -26.15
CA LEU A 97 -21.55 -14.21 -27.58
C LEU A 97 -21.17 -15.42 -28.45
N ASN A 98 -20.45 -16.40 -27.88
CA ASN A 98 -20.06 -17.64 -28.55
C ASN A 98 -21.06 -18.80 -28.34
N GLY A 99 -22.20 -18.55 -27.68
CA GLY A 99 -23.29 -19.52 -27.58
C GLY A 99 -23.90 -19.83 -28.96
N PRO A 100 -24.49 -21.04 -29.16
CA PRO A 100 -25.01 -21.44 -30.45
C PRO A 100 -26.02 -20.40 -30.95
N LYS A 101 -25.71 -19.79 -32.11
CA LYS A 101 -26.73 -19.08 -32.89
C LYS A 101 -27.73 -20.14 -33.33
N ALA A 102 -28.91 -20.15 -32.72
CA ALA A 102 -30.06 -20.85 -33.28
C ALA A 102 -30.35 -20.18 -34.62
N CYS A 103 -29.99 -20.86 -35.71
CA CYS A 103 -30.40 -20.55 -37.06
C CYS A 103 -31.85 -21.02 -37.26
#